data_AF-D3IB20-F1
#
_entry.id   AF-D3IB20-F1
#
_cell.length_a   1.000
_cell.length_b   1.000
_cell.length_c   1.000
_cell.angle_alpha   90.00
_cell.angle_beta   90.00
_cell.angle_gamma   90.00
#
_symmetry.space_group_name_H-M   'P 1'
#
loop_
_entity.id
_entity.type
_entity.pdbx_description
1 polymer ?
#
loop_
_entity_poly.entity_id
_entity_poly.type
_entity_poly.pdbx_seq_one_letter_code
_entity_poly.pdbx_strand_id
1 'polypeptide(L)'
;MKEDGTQQFEVEQLVGFDQNLKVVVKENETKKTLKELNVPAATQTLTQQQLVSMLTKHAWNSVAHTSRVLVANSDNKPYAMFVTVAQKTFKFEANNKFIFTVTSPLNYTYENGSWNINNSVLNISTRIPIGPLEMKNLRVTKITDSELSLLVEISDGLFLISFEAQK
;
A
#
# COMPACT_ATOMS: atom_id res chain seq x y z
N MET A 1 -12.68 -32.07 -7.27
CA MET A 1 -12.26 -31.53 -5.96
C MET A 1 -10.87 -32.08 -5.70
N LYS A 2 -9.86 -31.28 -5.33
CA LYS A 2 -8.53 -31.82 -5.01
C LYS A 2 -8.60 -32.47 -3.62
N GLU A 3 -8.39 -33.78 -3.55
CA GLU A 3 -8.69 -34.66 -2.40
C GLU A 3 -7.57 -34.74 -1.34
N ASP A 4 -6.55 -33.87 -1.37
CA ASP A 4 -5.35 -33.96 -0.54
C ASP A 4 -5.18 -32.83 0.50
N GLY A 5 -6.16 -31.92 0.62
CA GLY A 5 -6.08 -30.79 1.55
C GLY A 5 -5.02 -29.74 1.19
N THR A 6 -4.54 -29.73 -0.06
CA THR A 6 -3.53 -28.76 -0.52
C THR A 6 -4.14 -27.35 -0.69
N GLN A 7 -3.56 -26.38 0.03
CA GLN A 7 -3.86 -24.94 -0.15
C GLN A 7 -2.72 -24.26 -0.90
N GLN A 8 -3.05 -23.54 -1.98
CA GLN A 8 -2.12 -22.72 -2.75
C GLN A 8 -2.31 -21.25 -2.39
N PHE A 9 -1.21 -20.52 -2.31
CA PHE A 9 -1.18 -19.07 -2.12
C PHE A 9 -0.28 -18.45 -3.18
N GLU A 10 -0.78 -17.40 -3.83
CA GLU A 10 0.04 -16.56 -4.70
C GLU A 10 0.53 -15.36 -3.90
N VAL A 11 1.82 -15.06 -4.05
CA VAL A 11 2.49 -13.95 -3.35
C VAL A 11 3.20 -13.13 -4.41
N GLU A 12 2.78 -11.87 -4.56
CA GLU A 12 3.50 -10.90 -5.39
C GLU A 12 4.79 -10.46 -4.69
N GLN A 13 5.84 -10.25 -5.48
CA GLN A 13 7.08 -9.63 -5.02
C GLN A 13 6.86 -8.13 -4.83
N LEU A 14 7.23 -7.61 -3.67
CA LEU A 14 7.13 -6.18 -3.37
C LEU A 14 8.43 -5.46 -3.74
N VAL A 15 8.30 -4.29 -4.39
CA VAL A 15 9.47 -3.50 -4.80
C VAL A 15 10.30 -3.08 -3.59
N GLY A 16 11.59 -3.42 -3.62
CA GLY A 16 12.57 -3.09 -2.58
C GLY A 16 12.37 -3.76 -1.22
N PHE A 17 11.41 -4.68 -1.07
CA PHE A 17 11.09 -5.30 0.21
C PHE A 17 11.17 -6.82 0.13
N ASP A 18 12.17 -7.40 0.80
CA ASP A 18 12.30 -8.85 0.95
C ASP A 18 11.26 -9.38 1.93
N GLN A 19 10.50 -10.38 1.51
CA GLN A 19 9.42 -10.97 2.30
C GLN A 19 9.85 -12.32 2.85
N ASN A 20 9.96 -12.42 4.17
CA ASN A 20 10.21 -13.68 4.87
C ASN A 20 8.90 -14.25 5.40
N LEU A 21 8.28 -15.13 4.61
CA LEU A 21 6.98 -15.71 4.92
C LEU A 21 7.13 -17.01 5.71
N LYS A 22 6.25 -17.22 6.70
CA LYS A 22 6.20 -18.44 7.51
C LYS A 22 4.77 -18.98 7.56
N VAL A 23 4.61 -20.26 7.24
CA VAL A 23 3.36 -20.98 7.44
C VAL A 23 3.45 -21.71 8.77
N VAL A 24 2.58 -21.34 9.70
CA VAL A 24 2.50 -21.93 11.04
C VAL A 24 1.12 -22.54 11.23
N VAL A 25 1.09 -23.81 11.65
CA VAL A 25 -0.14 -24.45 12.12
C VAL A 25 -0.14 -24.44 13.65
N LYS A 26 -1.27 -24.05 14.22
CA LYS A 26 -1.51 -24.11 15.66
C LYS A 26 -2.48 -25.26 15.94
N GLU A 27 -2.01 -26.27 16.66
CA GLU A 27 -2.81 -27.39 17.13
C GLU A 27 -2.88 -27.29 18.65
N ASN A 28 -4.06 -26.99 19.20
CA ASN A 28 -4.26 -26.62 20.61
C ASN A 28 -3.37 -25.43 21.01
N GLU A 29 -2.45 -25.60 21.97
CA GLU A 29 -1.48 -24.58 22.37
C GLU A 29 -0.14 -24.68 21.62
N THR A 30 0.08 -25.76 20.88
CA THR A 30 1.35 -26.05 20.21
C THR A 30 1.39 -25.38 18.84
N LYS A 31 2.46 -24.64 18.56
CA LYS A 31 2.72 -24.05 17.24
C LYS A 31 3.79 -24.85 16.51
N LYS A 32 3.54 -25.20 15.26
CA LYS A 32 4.50 -25.87 14.37
C LYS A 32 4.64 -25.07 13.08
N THR A 33 5.87 -24.67 12.77
CA THR A 33 6.21 -24.10 11.46
C THR A 33 6.26 -25.23 10.43
N LEU A 34 5.44 -25.13 9.39
CA LEU A 34 5.42 -26.10 8.30
C LEU A 34 6.40 -25.73 7.18
N LYS A 35 6.51 -24.43 6.88
CA LYS A 35 7.34 -23.94 5.78
C LYS A 35 7.78 -22.50 6.04
N GLU A 36 8.99 -22.20 5.63
CA GLU A 36 9.49 -20.84 5.48
C GLU A 36 9.79 -20.60 3.99
N LEU A 37 9.47 -19.41 3.51
CA LEU A 37 9.71 -18.97 2.15
C LEU A 37 10.31 -17.56 2.18
N ASN A 38 11.46 -17.40 1.56
CA ASN A 38 12.02 -16.09 1.27
C ASN A 38 11.61 -15.71 -0.16
N VAL A 39 10.88 -14.61 -0.27
CA VAL A 39 10.52 -14.00 -1.55
C VAL A 39 11.35 -12.73 -1.68
N PRO A 40 12.29 -12.67 -2.65
CA PRO A 40 13.16 -11.52 -2.80
C PRO A 40 12.37 -10.31 -3.29
N ALA A 41 12.87 -9.14 -2.96
CA ALA A 41 12.35 -7.87 -3.43
C ALA A 41 12.30 -7.80 -4.97
N ALA A 42 11.21 -7.26 -5.51
CA ALA A 42 11.16 -6.90 -6.91
C ALA A 42 12.06 -5.69 -7.19
N THR A 43 12.64 -5.64 -8.40
CA THR A 43 13.33 -4.44 -8.89
C THR A 43 12.31 -3.52 -9.56
N GLN A 44 12.43 -2.22 -9.35
CA GLN A 44 11.61 -1.24 -10.07
C GLN A 44 12.06 -1.18 -11.53
N THR A 45 11.16 -1.55 -12.45
CA THR A 45 11.44 -1.59 -13.89
C THR A 45 11.03 -0.31 -14.61
N LEU A 46 10.13 0.49 -14.02
CA LEU A 46 9.67 1.75 -14.60
C LEU A 46 10.62 2.90 -14.27
N THR A 47 10.87 3.76 -15.26
CA THR A 47 11.60 5.00 -15.05
C THR A 47 10.77 6.01 -14.24
N GLN A 48 11.44 6.99 -13.64
CA GLN A 48 10.75 8.08 -12.93
C GLN A 48 9.71 8.78 -13.80
N GLN A 49 10.02 9.03 -15.07
CA GLN A 49 9.12 9.70 -16.01
C GLN A 49 7.87 8.86 -16.31
N GLN A 50 8.02 7.54 -16.45
CA GLN A 50 6.91 6.62 -16.63
C GLN A 50 6.02 6.57 -15.38
N LEU A 51 6.62 6.49 -14.19
CA LEU A 51 5.88 6.53 -12.92
C LEU A 51 5.08 7.82 -12.78
N VAL A 52 5.68 9.00 -13.06
CA VAL A 52 4.97 10.28 -13.05
C VAL A 52 3.79 10.28 -14.02
N SER A 53 4.03 9.84 -15.26
CA SER A 53 2.99 9.78 -16.30
C SER A 53 1.80 8.92 -15.87
N MET A 54 2.07 7.73 -15.31
CA MET A 54 1.02 6.81 -14.86
C MET A 54 0.31 7.32 -13.60
N LEU A 55 1.04 7.81 -12.59
CA LEU A 55 0.46 8.31 -11.34
C LEU A 55 -0.51 9.47 -11.58
N THR A 56 -0.20 10.35 -12.54
CA THR A 56 -1.00 11.54 -12.86
C THR A 56 -2.14 11.27 -13.85
N LYS A 57 -2.23 10.05 -14.41
CA LYS A 57 -3.22 9.71 -15.44
C LYS A 57 -4.66 9.74 -14.92
N HIS A 58 -4.86 9.30 -13.69
CA HIS A 58 -6.17 9.24 -13.03
C HIS A 58 -6.05 9.63 -11.56
N ALA A 59 -7.19 9.90 -10.94
CA ALA A 59 -7.28 9.79 -9.49
C ALA A 59 -7.40 8.31 -9.11
N TRP A 60 -6.92 7.95 -7.93
CA TRP A 60 -6.78 6.57 -7.49
C TRP A 60 -7.66 6.33 -6.26
N ASN A 61 -8.68 5.47 -6.38
CA ASN A 61 -9.59 5.12 -5.30
C ASN A 61 -9.08 3.90 -4.54
N SER A 62 -8.96 3.99 -3.23
CA SER A 62 -8.41 2.91 -2.41
C SER A 62 -9.34 1.69 -2.40
N VAL A 63 -8.73 0.51 -2.43
CA VAL A 63 -9.41 -0.77 -2.35
C VAL A 63 -9.08 -1.43 -1.01
N ALA A 64 -10.04 -1.35 -0.09
CA ALA A 64 -9.89 -1.81 1.30
C ALA A 64 -9.53 -3.31 1.42
N HIS A 65 -10.17 -4.16 0.62
CA HIS A 65 -10.02 -5.62 0.73
C HIS A 65 -8.69 -6.16 0.15
N THR A 66 -8.02 -5.40 -0.72
CA THR A 66 -6.69 -5.72 -1.24
C THR A 66 -5.57 -5.02 -0.48
N SER A 67 -5.87 -3.91 0.20
CA SER A 67 -4.95 -3.22 1.10
C SER A 67 -4.67 -4.04 2.36
N ARG A 68 -3.42 -4.03 2.84
CA ARG A 68 -2.97 -4.91 3.93
C ARG A 68 -2.06 -4.20 4.92
N VAL A 69 -2.16 -4.60 6.17
CA VAL A 69 -1.14 -4.32 7.18
C VAL A 69 -0.13 -5.44 7.12
N LEU A 70 1.12 -5.13 6.78
CA LEU A 70 2.20 -6.11 6.68
C LEU A 70 2.96 -6.24 8.01
N VAL A 71 3.19 -5.10 8.66
CA VAL A 71 3.75 -5.03 10.02
C VAL A 71 2.88 -4.06 10.82
N ALA A 72 2.37 -4.54 11.94
CA ALA A 72 1.54 -3.76 12.85
C ALA A 72 2.20 -3.71 14.23
N ASN A 73 2.37 -2.51 14.75
CA ASN A 73 2.59 -2.31 16.18
C ASN A 73 1.25 -1.98 16.84
N SER A 74 1.08 -2.32 18.13
CA SER A 74 -0.20 -2.18 18.86
C SER A 74 -0.80 -0.78 18.81
N ASP A 75 0.05 0.24 18.66
CA ASP A 75 -0.31 1.65 18.75
C ASP A 75 -0.82 2.23 17.40
N ASN A 76 -0.69 1.48 16.30
CA ASN A 76 -1.02 1.94 14.94
C ASN A 76 -2.48 1.75 14.51
N LYS A 77 -3.40 1.53 15.45
CA LYS A 77 -4.81 1.25 15.13
C LYS A 77 -5.46 2.29 14.21
N PRO A 78 -5.28 3.62 14.39
CA PRO A 78 -5.84 4.61 13.48
C PRO A 78 -5.29 4.50 12.05
N TYR A 79 -3.98 4.24 11.90
CA TYR A 79 -3.34 4.09 10.59
C TYR A 79 -3.70 2.78 9.91
N ALA A 80 -3.87 1.70 10.67
CA ALA A 80 -4.41 0.45 10.16
C ALA A 80 -5.81 0.67 9.56
N MET A 81 -6.71 1.35 10.29
CA MET A 81 -8.05 1.69 9.79
C MET A 81 -7.99 2.64 8.57
N PHE A 82 -7.10 3.63 8.59
CA PHE A 82 -6.87 4.49 7.44
C PHE A 82 -6.50 3.69 6.18
N VAL A 83 -5.66 2.68 6.33
CA VAL A 83 -5.22 1.83 5.20
C VAL A 83 -6.32 0.87 4.76
N THR A 84 -6.89 0.10 5.68
CA THR A 84 -7.72 -1.08 5.35
C THR A 84 -9.22 -0.84 5.39
N VAL A 85 -9.69 0.30 5.92
CA VAL A 85 -11.13 0.57 6.08
C VAL A 85 -11.55 1.85 5.36
N ALA A 86 -10.78 2.93 5.49
CA ALA A 86 -11.17 4.22 4.94
C ALA A 86 -11.23 4.20 3.40
N GLN A 87 -12.35 4.69 2.85
CA GLN A 87 -12.53 4.90 1.42
C GLN A 87 -11.93 6.26 1.05
N LYS A 88 -10.80 6.23 0.36
CA LYS A 88 -9.96 7.40 0.09
C LYS A 88 -9.55 7.47 -1.37
N THR A 89 -9.33 8.68 -1.85
CA THR A 89 -8.85 8.97 -3.20
C THR A 89 -7.52 9.72 -3.13
N PHE A 90 -6.55 9.25 -3.90
CA PHE A 90 -5.26 9.90 -4.09
C PHE A 90 -5.21 10.48 -5.51
N LYS A 91 -5.07 11.79 -5.64
CA LYS A 91 -4.92 12.44 -6.94
C LYS A 91 -3.57 13.15 -7.01
N PHE A 92 -2.73 12.70 -7.92
CA PHE A 92 -1.43 13.28 -8.22
C PHE A 92 -1.60 14.27 -9.37
N GLU A 93 -1.31 15.55 -9.13
CA GLU A 93 -1.38 16.60 -10.15
C GLU A 93 0.01 17.13 -10.51
N ALA A 94 0.10 17.86 -11.63
CA ALA A 94 1.30 18.57 -12.03
C ALA A 94 1.77 19.57 -10.95
N ASN A 95 3.00 20.05 -11.08
CA ASN A 95 3.63 21.00 -10.13
C ASN A 95 3.66 20.47 -8.69
N ASN A 96 3.84 19.16 -8.51
CA ASN A 96 3.94 18.50 -7.21
C ASN A 96 2.69 18.63 -6.33
N LYS A 97 1.52 18.98 -6.88
CA LYS A 97 0.28 19.12 -6.11
C LYS A 97 -0.38 17.76 -5.86
N PHE A 98 -0.81 17.52 -4.63
CA PHE A 98 -1.49 16.28 -4.24
C PHE A 98 -2.82 16.60 -3.57
N ILE A 99 -3.90 15.97 -4.04
CA ILE A 99 -5.22 16.08 -3.44
C ILE A 99 -5.57 14.75 -2.77
N PHE A 100 -5.91 14.83 -1.49
CA PHE A 100 -6.40 13.73 -0.69
C PHE A 100 -7.88 13.92 -0.39
N THR A 101 -8.69 12.90 -0.68
CA THR A 101 -10.10 12.86 -0.31
C THR A 101 -10.38 11.59 0.47
N VAL A 102 -11.24 11.66 1.48
CA VAL A 102 -11.82 10.52 2.16
C VAL A 102 -13.33 10.71 2.21
N THR A 103 -14.08 9.67 1.86
CA THR A 103 -15.55 9.66 1.80
C THR A 103 -16.19 8.80 2.90
N SER A 104 -15.41 7.91 3.51
CA SER A 104 -15.83 7.07 4.63
C SER A 104 -14.64 6.75 5.53
N PRO A 105 -14.78 6.83 6.88
CA PRO A 105 -16.04 6.98 7.65
C PRO A 105 -16.57 8.41 7.75
N LEU A 106 -15.85 9.41 7.24
CA LEU A 106 -16.26 10.80 7.23
C LEU A 106 -15.81 11.46 5.92
N ASN A 107 -16.53 12.52 5.52
CA ASN A 107 -16.19 13.30 4.33
C ASN A 107 -15.15 14.36 4.68
N TYR A 108 -13.97 14.27 4.08
CA TYR A 108 -12.89 15.25 4.25
C TYR A 108 -12.04 15.32 2.99
N THR A 109 -11.66 16.54 2.60
CA THR A 109 -10.80 16.81 1.45
C THR A 109 -9.67 17.75 1.87
N TYR A 110 -8.45 17.45 1.42
CA TYR A 110 -7.28 18.30 1.57
C TYR A 110 -6.59 18.47 0.21
N GLU A 111 -6.60 19.69 -0.31
CA GLU A 111 -6.09 20.00 -1.65
C GLU A 111 -4.69 20.63 -1.66
N ASN A 112 -4.17 20.96 -0.48
CA ASN A 112 -2.87 21.60 -0.29
C ASN A 112 -1.77 20.59 0.04
N GLY A 113 -1.95 19.34 -0.38
CA GLY A 113 -0.92 18.32 -0.27
C GLY A 113 0.15 18.51 -1.33
N SER A 114 1.29 17.88 -1.11
CA SER A 114 2.34 17.80 -2.11
C SER A 114 2.86 16.38 -2.29
N TRP A 115 3.41 16.10 -3.47
CA TRP A 115 4.09 14.86 -3.75
C TRP A 115 5.34 15.12 -4.59
N ASN A 116 6.33 14.25 -4.47
CA ASN A 116 7.47 14.23 -5.36
C ASN A 116 7.94 12.80 -5.58
N ILE A 117 8.63 12.57 -6.68
CA ILE A 117 9.28 11.29 -6.94
C ILE A 117 10.70 11.55 -7.44
N ASN A 118 11.66 10.91 -6.80
CA ASN A 118 13.08 10.99 -7.16
C ASN A 118 13.68 9.59 -7.10
N ASN A 119 14.38 9.17 -8.15
CA ASN A 119 14.97 7.83 -8.26
C ASN A 119 13.94 6.72 -7.93
N SER A 120 12.71 6.90 -8.43
CA SER A 120 11.57 6.00 -8.20
C SER A 120 11.11 5.85 -6.74
N VAL A 121 11.59 6.73 -5.85
CA VAL A 121 11.13 6.86 -4.47
C VAL A 121 10.11 7.98 -4.41
N LEU A 122 8.87 7.63 -4.09
CA LEU A 122 7.75 8.56 -3.96
C LEU A 122 7.70 9.10 -2.53
N ASN A 123 7.40 10.38 -2.37
CA ASN A 123 7.09 11.01 -1.08
C ASN A 123 5.79 11.79 -1.22
N ILE A 124 4.96 11.76 -0.18
CA ILE A 124 3.68 12.47 -0.12
C ILE A 124 3.57 13.17 1.23
N SER A 125 3.29 14.47 1.19
CA SER A 125 2.93 15.29 2.35
C SER A 125 1.46 15.70 2.22
N THR A 126 0.66 15.37 3.22
CA THR A 126 -0.78 15.67 3.20
C THR A 126 -1.32 15.85 4.61
N ARG A 127 -2.63 16.05 4.75
CA ARG A 127 -3.34 16.03 6.02
C ARG A 127 -4.54 15.11 5.87
N ILE A 128 -4.70 14.20 6.84
CA ILE A 128 -5.85 13.31 6.99
C ILE A 128 -6.70 13.80 8.18
N PRO A 129 -7.91 13.25 8.42
CA PRO A 129 -8.78 13.74 9.51
C PRO A 129 -8.15 13.73 10.90
N ILE A 130 -7.22 12.82 11.16
CA ILE A 130 -6.51 12.71 12.44
C ILE A 130 -5.24 13.58 12.53
N GLY A 131 -4.93 14.37 11.50
CA GLY A 131 -3.79 15.29 11.52
C GLY A 131 -2.92 15.25 10.27
N PRO A 132 -1.79 15.98 10.27
CA PRO A 132 -0.78 15.90 9.22
C PRO A 132 -0.31 14.46 9.01
N LEU A 133 -0.06 14.09 7.76
CA LEU A 133 0.46 12.78 7.38
C LEU A 133 1.60 12.96 6.38
N GLU A 134 2.77 12.54 6.81
CA GLU A 134 3.96 12.41 5.96
C GLU A 134 4.15 10.93 5.63
N MET A 135 4.10 10.60 4.35
CA MET A 135 4.46 9.30 3.84
C MET A 135 5.77 9.48 3.08
N LYS A 136 6.85 8.92 3.61
CA LYS A 136 8.20 9.01 3.02
C LYS A 136 8.64 7.67 2.50
N ASN A 137 9.50 7.69 1.48
CA ASN A 137 10.09 6.51 0.88
C ASN A 137 9.05 5.49 0.36
N LEU A 138 7.91 5.96 -0.14
CA LEU A 138 6.90 5.08 -0.73
C LEU A 138 7.48 4.40 -1.96
N ARG A 139 7.15 3.12 -2.09
CA ARG A 139 7.53 2.32 -3.24
C ARG A 139 6.29 1.95 -4.02
N VAL A 140 6.30 2.29 -5.31
CA VAL A 140 5.27 1.84 -6.24
C VAL A 140 5.54 0.38 -6.54
N THR A 141 4.76 -0.53 -5.94
CA THR A 141 4.94 -1.98 -6.12
C THR A 141 4.23 -2.51 -7.35
N LYS A 142 3.15 -1.83 -7.75
CA LYS A 142 2.39 -2.11 -8.96
C LYS A 142 1.79 -0.80 -9.48
N ILE A 143 1.86 -0.56 -10.77
CA ILE A 143 1.09 0.49 -11.43
C ILE A 143 0.77 0.05 -12.85
N THR A 144 -0.51 0.10 -13.20
CA THR A 144 -1.06 -0.20 -14.53
C THR A 144 -2.02 0.92 -14.90
N ASP A 145 -2.76 0.76 -16.01
CA ASP A 145 -3.82 1.71 -16.37
C ASP A 145 -5.01 1.69 -15.41
N SER A 146 -5.18 0.62 -14.61
CA SER A 146 -6.34 0.43 -13.75
C SER A 146 -6.00 0.21 -12.27
N GLU A 147 -4.76 -0.12 -11.94
CA GLU A 147 -4.36 -0.49 -10.58
C GLU A 147 -3.11 0.26 -10.13
N LEU A 148 -3.07 0.59 -8.85
CA LEU A 148 -1.90 1.14 -8.19
C LEU A 148 -1.74 0.46 -6.83
N SER A 149 -0.54 0.01 -6.49
CA SER A 149 -0.19 -0.46 -5.15
C SER A 149 1.04 0.28 -4.65
N LEU A 150 0.93 0.80 -3.43
CA LEU A 150 1.95 1.57 -2.73
C LEU A 150 2.34 0.83 -1.46
N LEU A 151 3.62 0.48 -1.34
CA LEU A 151 4.20 0.07 -0.08
C LEU A 151 4.65 1.32 0.67
N VAL A 152 4.14 1.49 1.88
CA VAL A 152 4.35 2.70 2.68
C VAL A 152 4.59 2.37 4.14
N GLU A 153 5.55 3.08 4.71
CA GLU A 153 5.77 3.14 6.15
C GLU A 153 5.02 4.34 6.71
N ILE A 154 4.14 4.09 7.69
CA ILE A 154 3.40 5.13 8.41
C ILE A 154 3.62 4.88 9.89
N SER A 155 4.17 5.87 10.59
CA SER A 155 4.66 5.69 11.96
C SER A 155 5.66 4.52 11.99
N ASP A 156 5.43 3.53 12.84
CA ASP A 156 6.20 2.31 13.04
C ASP A 156 5.56 1.08 12.37
N GLY A 157 4.63 1.31 11.42
CA GLY A 157 3.92 0.25 10.70
C GLY A 157 4.27 0.22 9.22
N LEU A 158 4.17 -0.97 8.61
CA LEU A 158 4.36 -1.18 7.18
C LEU A 158 3.05 -1.62 6.54
N PHE A 159 2.64 -0.92 5.50
CA PHE A 159 1.34 -1.08 4.87
C PHE A 159 1.46 -1.20 3.36
N LEU A 160 0.65 -2.07 2.78
CA LEU A 160 0.40 -2.10 1.34
C LEU A 160 -0.96 -1.46 1.08
N ILE A 161 -0.98 -0.30 0.43
CA ILE A 161 -2.21 0.38 0.04
C ILE A 161 -2.46 0.15 -1.44
N SER A 162 -3.58 -0.47 -1.75
CA SER A 162 -4.00 -0.74 -3.13
C SER A 162 -5.11 0.20 -3.55
N PHE A 163 -5.13 0.53 -4.83
CA PHE A 163 -6.05 1.46 -5.46
C PHE A 163 -6.47 0.95 -6.84
N GLU A 164 -7.65 1.39 -7.25
CA GLU A 164 -8.16 1.30 -8.62
C GLU A 164 -8.25 2.70 -9.22
N ALA A 165 -8.04 2.80 -10.53
CA ALA A 165 -8.26 4.04 -11.26
C ALA A 165 -9.73 4.49 -11.10
N GLN A 166 -9.92 5.76 -10.72
CA GLN A 166 -11.24 6.37 -10.71
C GLN A 166 -11.74 6.46 -12.16
N LYS A 167 -12.83 5.75 -12.43
CA LYS A 167 -13.54 5.78 -13.72
C LYS A 167 -14.22 7.11 -13.98
#